data_AF-F8CNY0-F1
#
_entry.id   AF-F8CNY0-F1
#
_cell.length_a   1.000
_cell.length_b   1.000
_cell.length_c   1.000
_cell.angle_alpha   90.00
_cell.angle_beta   90.00
_cell.angle_gamma   90.00
#
_symmetry.space_group_name_H-M   'P 1'
#
loop_
_entity.id
_entity.type
_entity.pdbx_description
1 polymer ?
#
loop_
_entity_poly.entity_id
_entity_poly.type
_entity_poly.pdbx_seq_one_letter_code
_entity_poly.pdbx_strand_id
1 'polypeptide(L)'
;MLALAHHVESAIARGLVASAADVAGQLGFTRARVTHLLDLHLLAPDIQEEVLFLEAVEAKEPLSERVLRAVAHAGTWEAQRERWREVKASF
;
A
#
# COMPACT_ATOMS: atom_id res chain seq x y z
N MET A 1 4.51 3.36 3.64
CA MET A 1 3.65 3.68 2.46
C MET A 1 2.18 3.35 2.63
N LEU A 2 1.78 2.20 3.20
CA LEU A 2 0.37 1.84 3.38
C LEU A 2 -0.44 2.87 4.21
N ALA A 3 0.13 3.38 5.30
CA ALA A 3 -0.50 4.46 6.08
C ALA A 3 -0.78 5.73 5.26
N LEU A 4 0.10 6.06 4.30
CA LEU A 4 -0.11 7.19 3.39
C LEU A 4 -1.25 6.90 2.42
N ALA A 5 -1.38 5.66 1.94
CA ALA A 5 -2.52 5.25 1.12
C ALA A 5 -3.84 5.55 1.87
N HIS A 6 -3.98 5.07 3.11
CA HIS A 6 -5.17 5.33 3.94
C HIS A 6 -5.44 6.82 4.14
N HIS A 7 -4.38 7.62 4.33
CA HIS A 7 -4.54 9.06 4.47
C HIS A 7 -5.10 9.71 3.19
N VAL A 8 -4.59 9.30 2.02
CA VAL A 8 -5.06 9.81 0.73
C VAL A 8 -6.51 9.40 0.47
N GLU A 9 -6.86 8.14 0.70
CA GLU A 9 -8.24 7.66 0.52
C GLU A 9 -9.20 8.40 1.46
N SER A 10 -8.83 8.57 2.74
CA SER A 10 -9.61 9.33 3.72
C SER A 10 -9.80 10.80 3.30
N ALA A 11 -8.75 11.45 2.78
CA ALA A 11 -8.83 12.83 2.32
C ALA A 11 -9.80 12.99 1.14
N ILE A 12 -9.79 12.04 0.19
CA ILE A 12 -10.74 12.02 -0.93
C ILE A 12 -12.16 11.77 -0.43
N ALA A 13 -12.36 10.76 0.43
CA ALA A 13 -13.67 10.40 0.98
C ALA A 13 -14.31 11.56 1.79
N ARG A 14 -13.48 12.38 2.44
CA ARG A 14 -13.91 13.57 3.19
C ARG A 14 -14.07 14.83 2.33
N GLY A 15 -13.81 14.75 1.03
CA GLY A 15 -13.86 15.89 0.11
C GLY A 15 -12.77 16.94 0.34
N LEU A 16 -11.69 16.61 1.07
CA LEU A 16 -10.55 17.49 1.28
C LEU A 16 -9.68 17.59 0.03
N VAL A 17 -9.69 16.55 -0.81
CA VAL A 17 -9.04 16.54 -2.13
C VAL A 17 -10.03 15.96 -3.14
N ALA A 18 -10.10 16.55 -4.33
CA ALA A 18 -11.10 16.19 -5.32
C ALA A 18 -10.85 14.83 -5.99
N SER A 19 -9.59 14.43 -6.16
CA SER A 19 -9.25 13.13 -6.77
C SER A 19 -7.81 12.69 -6.50
N ALA A 20 -7.51 11.42 -6.80
CA ALA A 20 -6.15 10.90 -6.83
C ALA A 20 -5.22 11.67 -7.80
N ALA A 21 -5.76 12.22 -8.89
CA ALA A 21 -4.98 13.04 -9.83
C ALA A 21 -4.59 14.38 -9.21
N ASP A 22 -5.45 14.97 -8.38
CA ASP A 22 -5.15 16.21 -7.66
C ASP A 22 -4.11 15.98 -6.57
N VAL A 23 -4.20 14.84 -5.87
CA VAL A 23 -3.16 14.39 -4.92
C VAL A 23 -1.81 14.24 -5.61
N ALA A 24 -1.77 13.67 -6.82
CA ALA A 24 -0.54 13.53 -7.59
C ALA A 24 0.11 14.91 -7.87
N GLY A 25 -0.70 15.88 -8.29
CA GLY A 25 -0.23 17.25 -8.50
C GLY A 25 0.29 17.92 -7.22
N GLN A 26 -0.42 17.78 -6.11
CA GLN A 26 -0.04 18.37 -4.82
C GLN A 26 1.24 17.76 -4.23
N LEU A 27 1.43 16.45 -4.37
CA LEU A 27 2.59 15.73 -3.85
C LEU A 27 3.80 15.71 -4.83
N GLY A 28 3.66 16.28 -6.03
CA GLY A 28 4.68 16.20 -7.07
C GLY A 28 4.92 14.77 -7.60
N PHE A 29 3.92 13.90 -7.45
CA PHE A 29 3.98 12.52 -7.90
C PHE A 29 3.40 12.37 -9.31
N THR A 30 3.86 11.35 -10.03
CA THR A 30 3.16 10.93 -11.24
C THR A 30 1.83 10.29 -10.86
N ARG A 31 0.83 10.35 -11.76
CA ARG A 31 -0.46 9.66 -11.55
C ARG A 31 -0.26 8.17 -11.28
N ALA A 32 0.63 7.52 -12.04
CA ALA A 32 0.97 6.11 -11.86
C ALA A 32 1.51 5.81 -10.45
N ARG A 33 2.32 6.72 -9.87
CA ARG A 33 2.83 6.55 -8.50
C ARG A 33 1.71 6.61 -7.46
N VAL A 34 0.73 7.49 -7.65
CA VAL A 34 -0.45 7.55 -6.76
C VAL A 34 -1.33 6.31 -6.93
N THR A 35 -1.54 5.82 -8.15
CA THR A 35 -2.25 4.55 -8.38
C THR A 35 -1.57 3.40 -7.65
N HIS A 36 -0.27 3.21 -7.83
CA HIS A 36 0.48 2.15 -7.13
C HIS A 36 0.37 2.23 -5.61
N LEU A 37 0.35 3.45 -5.06
CA LEU A 37 0.15 3.67 -3.63
C LEU A 37 -1.27 3.25 -3.20
N LEU A 38 -2.29 3.66 -3.95
CA LEU A 38 -3.68 3.36 -3.64
C LEU A 38 -4.03 1.89 -3.81
N ASP A 39 -3.37 1.17 -4.71
CA ASP A 39 -3.51 -0.28 -4.87
C ASP A 39 -3.22 -1.05 -3.58
N LEU A 40 -2.46 -0.47 -2.65
CA LEU A 40 -2.17 -1.12 -1.37
C LEU A 40 -3.42 -1.31 -0.48
N HIS A 41 -4.53 -0.59 -0.73
CA HIS A 41 -5.81 -0.86 -0.07
C HIS A 41 -6.48 -2.16 -0.55
N LEU A 42 -6.04 -2.72 -1.68
CA LEU A 42 -6.56 -3.99 -2.19
C LEU A 42 -5.98 -5.19 -1.43
N LEU A 43 -4.97 -4.96 -0.57
CA LEU A 43 -4.43 -5.99 0.31
C LEU A 43 -5.53 -6.53 1.23
N ALA A 44 -5.48 -7.83 1.53
CA ALA A 44 -6.34 -8.43 2.53
C ALA A 44 -6.19 -7.68 3.88
N PRO A 45 -7.29 -7.45 4.64
CA PRO A 45 -7.24 -6.64 5.86
C PRO A 45 -6.20 -7.09 6.88
N ASP A 46 -6.03 -8.41 7.06
CA ASP A 46 -5.02 -9.00 7.93
C ASP A 46 -3.58 -8.67 7.49
N ILE A 47 -3.34 -8.62 6.18
CA ILE A 47 -2.03 -8.25 5.62
C ILE A 47 -1.78 -6.75 5.80
N GLN A 48 -2.81 -5.91 5.65
CA GLN A 48 -2.69 -4.47 5.91
C GLN A 48 -2.28 -4.21 7.36
N GLU A 49 -2.91 -4.90 8.31
CA GLU A 49 -2.58 -4.81 9.72
C GLU A 49 -1.12 -5.20 9.99
N GLU A 50 -0.70 -6.38 9.53
CA GLU A 50 0.68 -6.84 9.68
C GLU A 50 1.68 -5.81 9.12
N VAL A 51 1.43 -5.28 7.92
CA VAL A 51 2.31 -4.29 7.27
C VAL A 51 2.38 -2.98 8.05
N LEU A 52 1.28 -2.53 8.67
CA LEU A 52 1.27 -1.32 9.49
C LEU A 52 2.05 -1.49 10.80
N PHE A 53 2.14 -2.72 11.32
CA PHE A 53 2.86 -3.05 12.55
C PHE A 53 4.26 -3.63 12.33
N LEU A 54 4.73 -3.73 11.09
CA LEU A 54 6.12 -4.11 10.81
C LEU A 54 7.08 -3.07 11.39
N GLU A 55 7.86 -3.49 12.39
CA GLU A 55 8.93 -2.67 12.92
C GLU A 55 10.04 -2.51 11.88
N ALA A 56 10.45 -1.27 11.63
CA ALA A 56 11.60 -0.99 10.77
C ALA A 56 12.89 -1.37 11.51
N VAL A 57 13.53 -2.46 11.09
CA VAL A 57 14.86 -2.82 11.58
C VAL A 57 15.90 -1.91 10.90
N GLU A 58 16.70 -1.21 11.70
CA GLU A 58 17.83 -0.38 11.24
C GLU A 58 17.48 0.70 10.18
N ALA A 59 16.33 1.37 10.34
CA ALA A 59 15.86 2.47 9.48
C ALA A 59 15.73 2.12 7.97
N LYS A 60 15.80 0.83 7.61
CA LYS A 60 15.34 0.35 6.30
C LYS A 60 13.88 -0.03 6.43
N GLU A 61 13.05 0.44 5.50
CA GLU A 61 11.74 -0.19 5.31
C GLU A 61 12.01 -1.66 4.95
N PRO A 62 11.59 -2.63 5.79
CA PRO A 62 11.88 -4.05 5.56
C PRO A 62 11.22 -4.56 4.27
N LEU A 63 10.22 -3.82 3.77
CA LEU A 63 9.41 -4.16 2.61
C LEU A 63 9.26 -2.99 1.67
N SER A 64 9.72 -3.17 0.43
CA SER A 64 9.49 -2.19 -0.63
C SER A 64 8.03 -2.19 -1.09
N GLU A 65 7.56 -1.02 -1.50
CA GLU A 65 6.25 -0.82 -2.13
C GLU A 65 5.95 -1.82 -3.24
N ARG A 66 6.94 -2.07 -4.10
CA ARG A 66 6.81 -2.95 -5.26
C ARG A 66 6.46 -4.38 -4.85
N VAL A 67 6.99 -4.85 -3.72
CA VAL A 67 6.69 -6.18 -3.18
C VAL A 67 5.25 -6.22 -2.68
N LEU A 68 4.84 -5.21 -1.89
CA LEU A 68 3.47 -5.12 -1.38
C LEU A 68 2.44 -5.01 -2.51
N ARG A 69 2.72 -4.22 -3.55
CA ARG A 69 1.86 -4.12 -4.73
C ARG A 69 1.74 -5.46 -5.46
N ALA A 70 2.81 -6.24 -5.56
CA ALA A 70 2.73 -7.57 -6.17
C ALA A 70 1.84 -8.52 -5.35
N VAL A 71 1.79 -8.38 -4.02
CA VAL A 71 0.85 -9.12 -3.16
C VAL A 71 -0.58 -8.63 -3.40
N ALA A 72 -0.82 -7.32 -3.42
CA ALA A 72 -2.15 -6.74 -3.64
C ALA A 72 -2.79 -7.20 -4.98
N HIS A 73 -1.97 -7.40 -6.02
CA HIS A 73 -2.41 -7.86 -7.33
C HIS A 73 -2.43 -9.39 -7.51
N ALA A 74 -2.27 -10.18 -6.43
CA ALA A 74 -2.31 -11.65 -6.51
C ALA A 74 -3.73 -12.22 -6.72
N GLY A 75 -4.77 -11.37 -6.79
CA GLY A 75 -6.15 -11.77 -7.00
C GLY A 75 -6.92 -11.91 -5.69
N THR A 76 -7.46 -13.10 -5.42
CA THR A 76 -8.26 -13.34 -4.21
C THR A 76 -7.43 -13.18 -2.94
N TRP A 77 -8.07 -12.86 -1.82
CA TRP A 77 -7.37 -12.73 -0.54
C TRP A 77 -6.63 -14.00 -0.12
N GLU A 78 -7.12 -15.19 -0.50
CA GLU A 78 -6.43 -16.46 -0.27
C GLU A 78 -5.08 -16.49 -1.01
N ALA A 79 -5.07 -16.10 -2.29
CA ALA A 79 -3.85 -16.00 -3.09
C ALA A 79 -2.90 -14.91 -2.55
N GLN A 80 -3.45 -13.78 -2.09
CA GLN A 80 -2.65 -12.75 -1.44
C GLN A 80 -1.99 -13.27 -0.16
N ARG A 81 -2.71 -14.01 0.69
CA ARG A 81 -2.18 -14.60 1.93
C ARG A 81 -1.12 -15.67 1.66
N GLU A 82 -1.28 -16.46 0.60
CA GLU A 82 -0.23 -17.38 0.14
C GLU A 82 1.03 -16.63 -0.28
N ARG A 83 0.89 -15.62 -1.14
CA ARG A 83 2.03 -14.80 -1.58
C ARG A 83 2.68 -14.06 -0.42
N TRP A 84 1.88 -13.59 0.54
CA TRP A 84 2.38 -12.91 1.73
C TRP A 84 3.22 -13.84 2.62
N ARG A 85 2.82 -15.11 2.79
CA ARG A 85 3.62 -16.10 3.50
C ARG A 85 4.99 -16.32 2.85
N GLU A 86 5.06 -16.38 1.53
CA GLU A 86 6.33 -16.52 0.80
C GLU A 86 7.23 -15.30 0.98
N VAL A 87 6.65 -14.10 0.89
CA VAL A 87 7.34 -12.84 1.15
C VAL A 87 7.90 -12.83 2.57
N LYS A 88 7.09 -13.23 3.57
CA LYS A 88 7.52 -13.37 4.96
C LYS A 88 8.65 -14.37 5.19
N ALA A 89 8.70 -15.44 4.41
CA ALA A 89 9.79 -16.41 4.49
C ALA A 89 11.10 -15.92 3.85
N SER A 90 11.07 -14.79 3.13
CA SER A 90 12.23 -14.25 2.39
C SER A 90 13.00 -13.19 3.17
N PHE A 91 12.56 -12.86 4.38
CA PHE A 91 13.21 -11.93 5.31
C PHE A 91 13.39 -12.56 6.69
#